data_AF-A0A554VQ52-F1
#
_entry.id   AF-A0A554VQ52-F1
#
_cell.length_a   1.000
_cell.length_b   1.000
_cell.length_c   1.000
_cell.angle_alpha   90.00
_cell.angle_beta   90.00
_cell.angle_gamma   90.00
#
_symmetry.space_group_name_H-M   'P 1'
#
loop_
_entity.id
_entity.type
_entity.pdbx_description
1 polymer ?
#
loop_
_entity_poly.entity_id
_entity_poly.type
_entity_poly.pdbx_seq_one_letter_code
_entity_poly.pdbx_strand_id
1 'polypeptide(L)'
;MKLSVVIINYNVRYFLELCLQSVKEAIQAMDAEIIVVDNNSVDDSCEMLKNRFPEVILIENTDNVGFAKANNQGVAKAKGEYVCILNPDTVVGVDVFDTLISVADRLPNVGFLGPRLIDGTGNFLPESKRNIPSPLTSFRRLFKIRLGNVKSYYADHVLEEEIGDVDILVGAFLLVKKKNYLTIEGFDEDYFMYGEDIDISYKIKKKGLQNYYVGEITAIHYKGESTDRNAVYIQRFYGAMRIFYKKHFRSNWFLDKLVSIAIRLVSVIQSFRNYDKEKRIIDHYYLVSDNHNVWERLCDKVNQRIEKVSIESIVNLGDKNIEIIFDNNFISFTEIIRAIQNLKTSNCTFKIRPANCDYIIGSNFSDGKGEVLVF
;
A
#
# COMPACT_ATOMS: atom_id res chain seq x y z
N MET A 1 1.50 25.19 5.47
CA MET A 1 1.65 23.80 5.01
C MET A 1 0.43 22.99 5.38
N LYS A 2 -0.27 22.48 4.36
CA LYS A 2 -1.50 21.71 4.50
C LYS A 2 -1.23 20.23 4.75
N LEU A 3 -0.26 19.64 4.05
CA LEU A 3 0.01 18.20 4.07
C LEU A 3 1.51 17.89 4.21
N SER A 4 1.86 16.88 4.99
CA SER A 4 3.15 16.21 4.90
C SER A 4 2.93 14.74 4.54
N VAL A 5 3.56 14.26 3.47
CA VAL A 5 3.55 12.84 3.10
C VAL A 5 4.81 12.19 3.65
N VAL A 6 4.65 11.18 4.51
CA VAL A 6 5.73 10.44 5.16
C VAL A 6 5.80 9.05 4.54
N ILE A 7 6.94 8.74 3.91
CA ILE A 7 7.18 7.47 3.21
C ILE A 7 8.37 6.78 3.86
N ILE A 8 8.22 5.50 4.19
CA ILE A 8 9.31 4.69 4.75
C ILE A 8 9.90 3.80 3.67
N ASN A 9 11.19 3.91 3.43
CA ASN A 9 11.88 3.15 2.40
C ASN A 9 12.76 2.03 2.99
N TYR A 10 12.75 0.87 2.33
CA TYR A 10 13.69 -0.22 2.58
C TYR A 10 13.85 -1.10 1.34
N ASN A 11 14.96 -0.93 0.61
CA ASN A 11 15.38 -1.73 -0.55
C ASN A 11 14.33 -1.83 -1.68
N VAL A 12 13.66 -0.72 -2.03
CA VAL A 12 12.62 -0.69 -3.08
C VAL A 12 12.74 0.52 -4.01
N ARG A 13 13.96 0.88 -4.41
CA ARG A 13 14.30 2.05 -5.25
C ARG A 13 13.30 2.34 -6.38
N TYR A 14 12.96 1.38 -7.22
CA TYR A 14 12.09 1.60 -8.39
C TYR A 14 10.63 1.89 -8.02
N PHE A 15 10.11 1.23 -6.98
CA PHE A 15 8.78 1.48 -6.45
C PHE A 15 8.72 2.82 -5.74
N LEU A 16 9.74 3.14 -4.94
CA LEU A 16 9.84 4.44 -4.28
C LEU A 16 9.83 5.57 -5.32
N GLU A 17 10.60 5.46 -6.40
CA GLU A 17 10.64 6.46 -7.47
C GLU A 17 9.25 6.65 -8.13
N LEU A 18 8.54 5.55 -8.42
CA LEU A 18 7.18 5.60 -8.95
C LEU A 18 6.20 6.24 -7.94
N CYS A 19 6.27 5.87 -6.67
CA CYS A 19 5.46 6.43 -5.60
C CYS A 19 5.68 7.96 -5.49
N LEU A 20 6.93 8.40 -5.43
CA LEU A 20 7.30 9.82 -5.35
C LEU A 20 6.81 10.63 -6.54
N GLN A 21 6.89 10.09 -7.77
CA GLN A 21 6.34 10.76 -8.94
C GLN A 21 4.82 10.93 -8.81
N SER A 22 4.10 9.90 -8.37
CA SER A 22 2.65 9.99 -8.18
C SER A 22 2.24 10.97 -7.07
N VAL A 23 2.99 10.99 -5.97
CA VAL A 23 2.77 11.95 -4.88
C VAL A 23 3.07 13.37 -5.34
N LYS A 24 4.16 13.60 -6.09
CA LYS A 24 4.50 14.93 -6.61
C LYS A 24 3.43 15.49 -7.54
N GLU A 25 2.87 14.66 -8.41
CA GLU A 25 1.75 15.05 -9.27
C GLU A 25 0.51 15.40 -8.41
N ALA A 26 0.18 14.56 -7.42
CA ALA A 26 -0.98 14.74 -6.56
C ALA A 26 -0.89 15.93 -5.57
N ILE A 27 0.31 16.44 -5.29
CA ILE A 27 0.49 17.61 -4.41
C ILE A 27 0.81 18.90 -5.17
N GLN A 28 0.85 18.89 -6.51
CA GLN A 28 1.31 20.03 -7.30
C GLN A 28 0.53 21.33 -7.02
N ALA A 29 -0.76 21.22 -6.71
CA ALA A 29 -1.63 22.36 -6.38
C ALA A 29 -1.79 22.61 -4.86
N MET A 30 -1.02 21.92 -4.01
CA MET A 30 -1.14 21.94 -2.56
C MET A 30 0.16 22.41 -1.89
N ASP A 31 0.06 23.24 -0.86
CA ASP A 31 1.18 23.54 0.03
C ASP A 31 1.51 22.30 0.87
N ALA A 32 2.45 21.48 0.38
CA ALA A 32 2.80 20.20 0.96
C ALA A 32 4.31 19.94 0.93
N GLU A 33 4.76 18.98 1.75
CA GLU A 33 6.13 18.46 1.73
C GLU A 33 6.13 16.93 1.71
N ILE A 34 7.22 16.34 1.21
CA ILE A 34 7.45 14.90 1.22
C ILE A 34 8.66 14.62 2.11
N ILE A 35 8.50 13.65 3.00
CA ILE A 35 9.53 13.18 3.93
C ILE A 35 9.74 11.70 3.68
N VAL A 36 10.96 11.31 3.33
CA VAL A 36 11.35 9.91 3.18
C VAL A 36 12.28 9.53 4.31
N VAL A 37 11.93 8.46 5.02
CA VAL A 37 12.80 7.85 6.04
C VAL A 37 13.34 6.55 5.48
N ASP A 38 14.63 6.52 5.17
CA ASP A 38 15.32 5.33 4.70
C ASP A 38 15.82 4.49 5.88
N ASN A 39 15.43 3.21 5.90
CA ASN A 39 15.77 2.26 6.96
C ASN A 39 17.05 1.46 6.63
N ASN A 40 18.13 2.17 6.26
CA ASN A 40 19.42 1.60 5.90
C ASN A 40 19.32 0.67 4.68
N SER A 41 18.77 1.19 3.59
CA SER A 41 18.73 0.50 2.31
C SER A 41 20.14 0.32 1.73
N VAL A 42 20.37 -0.82 1.08
CA VAL A 42 21.63 -1.17 0.42
C VAL A 42 21.54 -1.05 -1.11
N ASP A 43 20.37 -0.66 -1.62
CA ASP A 43 20.17 -0.31 -3.03
C ASP A 43 20.50 1.17 -3.28
N ASP A 44 20.23 1.64 -4.50
CA ASP A 44 20.48 3.02 -4.93
C ASP A 44 19.35 3.99 -4.55
N SER A 45 18.44 3.63 -3.62
CA SER A 45 17.31 4.50 -3.23
C SER A 45 17.75 5.87 -2.73
N CYS A 46 18.72 5.92 -1.82
CA CYS A 46 19.19 7.19 -1.24
C CYS A 46 19.90 8.07 -2.27
N GLU A 47 20.68 7.47 -3.17
CA GLU A 47 21.32 8.19 -4.27
C GLU A 47 20.27 8.71 -5.27
N MET A 48 19.29 7.88 -5.63
CA MET A 48 18.17 8.25 -6.49
C MET A 48 17.40 9.44 -5.91
N LEU A 49 17.10 9.44 -4.61
CA LEU A 49 16.46 10.57 -3.91
C LEU A 49 17.28 11.85 -4.02
N LYS A 50 18.57 11.80 -3.68
CA LYS A 50 19.47 12.97 -3.69
C LYS A 50 19.59 13.57 -5.10
N ASN A 51 19.62 12.74 -6.13
CA ASN A 51 19.82 13.19 -7.51
C ASN A 51 18.52 13.65 -8.19
N ARG A 52 17.40 12.95 -7.96
CA ARG A 52 16.15 13.16 -8.71
C ARG A 52 15.07 13.91 -7.94
N PHE A 53 15.15 13.89 -6.62
CA PHE A 53 14.17 14.49 -5.72
C PHE A 53 14.86 15.31 -4.61
N PRO A 54 15.76 16.26 -4.95
CA PRO A 54 16.53 17.03 -3.96
C PRO A 54 15.66 17.88 -3.02
N GLU A 55 14.40 18.13 -3.39
CA GLU A 55 13.41 18.81 -2.55
C GLU A 55 12.78 17.92 -1.47
N VAL A 56 12.91 16.60 -1.57
CA VAL A 56 12.40 15.65 -0.57
C VAL A 56 13.27 15.68 0.68
N ILE A 57 12.63 15.73 1.84
CA ILE A 57 13.34 15.65 3.12
C ILE A 57 13.72 14.20 3.37
N LEU A 58 15.00 13.88 3.23
CA LEU A 58 15.53 12.54 3.47
C LEU A 58 16.09 12.39 4.90
N ILE A 59 15.63 11.38 5.63
CA ILE A 59 16.20 10.91 6.90
C ILE A 59 16.85 9.55 6.64
N GLU A 60 18.18 9.46 6.68
CA GLU A 60 18.92 8.21 6.49
C GLU A 60 19.25 7.60 7.86
N ASN A 61 18.57 6.49 8.21
CA ASN A 61 18.93 5.73 9.40
C ASN A 61 20.17 4.88 9.15
N THR A 62 20.98 4.66 10.18
CA THR A 62 22.16 3.78 10.13
C THR A 62 21.80 2.29 10.27
N ASP A 63 20.57 2.00 10.67
CA ASP A 63 20.05 0.67 10.91
C ASP A 63 18.55 0.62 10.60
N ASN A 64 18.04 -0.57 10.29
CA ASN A 64 16.60 -0.76 10.07
C ASN A 64 15.87 -0.75 11.42
N VAL A 65 15.25 0.38 11.76
CA VAL A 65 14.54 0.58 13.04
C VAL A 65 13.09 0.07 13.03
N GLY A 66 12.62 -0.48 11.91
CA GLY A 66 11.25 -0.94 11.72
C GLY A 66 10.29 0.16 11.28
N PHE A 67 9.04 -0.24 11.01
CA PHE A 67 8.00 0.61 10.44
C PHE A 67 7.48 1.66 11.43
N ALA A 68 7.14 1.26 12.66
CA ALA A 68 6.54 2.18 13.63
C ALA A 68 7.48 3.33 13.98
N LYS A 69 8.72 3.00 14.35
CA LYS A 69 9.73 3.98 14.74
C LYS A 69 10.14 4.89 13.58
N ALA A 70 10.33 4.34 12.36
CA ALA A 70 10.67 5.15 11.20
C ALA A 70 9.55 6.14 10.83
N ASN A 71 8.29 5.71 10.90
CA ASN A 71 7.15 6.63 10.72
C ASN A 71 7.13 7.73 11.77
N ASN A 72 7.32 7.40 13.06
CA ASN A 72 7.39 8.41 14.11
C ASN A 72 8.51 9.45 13.85
N GLN A 73 9.69 9.02 13.36
CA GLN A 73 10.78 9.93 12.97
C GLN A 73 10.35 10.88 11.85
N GLY A 74 9.68 10.38 10.82
CA GLY A 74 9.16 11.20 9.72
C GLY A 74 8.10 12.19 10.19
N VAL A 75 7.11 11.73 10.98
CA VAL A 75 6.05 12.59 11.52
C VAL A 75 6.60 13.66 12.47
N ALA A 76 7.68 13.39 13.20
CA ALA A 76 8.35 14.38 14.03
C ALA A 76 8.92 15.56 13.21
N LYS A 77 9.28 15.34 11.94
CA LYS A 77 9.74 16.38 11.01
C LYS A 77 8.62 17.07 10.24
N ALA A 78 7.48 16.41 10.07
CA ALA A 78 6.31 16.92 9.37
C ALA A 78 5.83 18.28 9.90
N LYS A 79 5.43 19.19 9.03
CA LYS A 79 4.89 20.53 9.33
C LYS A 79 3.44 20.70 8.88
N GLY A 80 2.91 19.77 8.08
CA GLY A 80 1.56 19.78 7.57
C GLY A 80 0.50 19.70 8.68
N GLU A 81 -0.64 20.35 8.43
CA GLU A 81 -1.85 20.19 9.23
C GLU A 81 -2.32 18.72 9.22
N TYR A 82 -2.24 18.09 8.05
CA TYR A 82 -2.44 16.67 7.84
C TYR A 82 -1.09 15.97 7.62
N VAL A 83 -1.05 14.71 8.05
CA VAL A 83 0.04 13.78 7.78
C VAL A 83 -0.54 12.58 7.05
N CYS A 84 0.06 12.21 5.92
CA CYS A 84 -0.21 10.95 5.25
C CYS A 84 0.96 10.00 5.50
N ILE A 85 0.70 8.87 6.15
CA ILE A 85 1.61 7.73 6.18
C ILE A 85 1.37 6.93 4.92
N LEU A 86 2.41 6.72 4.13
CA LEU A 86 2.30 6.11 2.81
C LEU A 86 3.42 5.08 2.60
N ASN A 87 3.05 3.90 2.11
CA ASN A 87 4.04 2.90 1.72
C ASN A 87 4.75 3.27 0.40
N PRO A 88 6.02 2.87 0.22
CA PRO A 88 6.81 3.20 -0.96
C PRO A 88 6.38 2.42 -2.22
N ASP A 89 5.58 1.37 -2.08
CA ASP A 89 5.01 0.56 -3.17
C ASP A 89 3.55 0.93 -3.48
N THR A 90 3.25 2.23 -3.40
CA THR A 90 1.93 2.79 -3.70
C THR A 90 1.95 3.74 -4.89
N VAL A 91 0.83 3.85 -5.59
CA VAL A 91 0.60 4.87 -6.63
C VAL A 91 -0.72 5.55 -6.35
N VAL A 92 -0.70 6.88 -6.32
CA VAL A 92 -1.86 7.68 -5.98
C VAL A 92 -2.32 8.54 -7.16
N GLY A 93 -3.63 8.77 -7.27
CA GLY A 93 -4.18 9.69 -8.27
C GLY A 93 -3.97 11.16 -7.87
N VAL A 94 -4.05 12.05 -8.86
CA VAL A 94 -3.85 13.50 -8.70
C VAL A 94 -4.80 14.12 -7.67
N ASP A 95 -6.02 13.60 -7.60
CA ASP A 95 -7.12 14.08 -6.76
C ASP A 95 -7.19 13.44 -5.36
N VAL A 96 -6.26 12.55 -5.02
CA VAL A 96 -6.36 11.70 -3.82
C VAL A 96 -6.41 12.51 -2.52
N PHE A 97 -5.50 13.47 -2.35
CA PHE A 97 -5.33 14.18 -1.09
C PHE A 97 -6.41 15.24 -0.92
N ASP A 98 -6.73 15.97 -1.99
CA ASP A 98 -7.82 16.95 -1.99
C ASP A 98 -9.17 16.30 -1.68
N THR A 99 -9.45 15.14 -2.28
CA THR A 99 -10.69 14.38 -2.01
C THR A 99 -10.75 13.95 -0.55
N LEU A 100 -9.70 13.30 -0.03
CA LEU A 100 -9.69 12.82 1.35
C LEU A 100 -9.78 13.96 2.38
N ILE A 101 -9.08 15.07 2.16
CA ILE A 101 -9.16 16.26 3.03
C ILE A 101 -10.56 16.87 2.97
N SER A 102 -11.16 16.98 1.78
CA SER A 102 -12.53 17.50 1.62
C SER A 102 -13.59 16.59 2.24
N VAL A 103 -13.37 15.27 2.23
CA VAL A 103 -14.19 14.30 2.98
C VAL A 103 -14.02 14.50 4.48
N ALA A 104 -12.80 14.74 4.97
CA ALA A 104 -12.51 14.94 6.38
C ALA A 104 -13.33 16.10 6.99
N ASP A 105 -13.55 17.17 6.23
CA ASP A 105 -14.28 18.37 6.68
C ASP A 105 -15.79 18.13 6.80
N ARG A 106 -16.32 17.06 6.17
CA ARG A 106 -17.74 16.70 6.17
C ARG A 106 -18.10 15.62 7.18
N LEU A 107 -17.11 14.95 7.77
CA LEU A 107 -17.29 13.81 8.66
C LEU A 107 -17.09 14.22 10.14
N PRO A 108 -17.88 13.66 11.07
CA PRO A 108 -17.71 13.94 12.48
C PRO A 108 -16.51 13.18 13.06
N ASN A 109 -15.77 13.83 13.98
CA ASN A 109 -14.74 13.20 14.82
C ASN A 109 -13.69 12.38 14.07
N VAL A 110 -13.24 12.85 12.90
CA VAL A 110 -12.32 12.10 12.03
C VAL A 110 -11.00 11.77 12.73
N GLY A 111 -10.70 10.47 12.79
CA GLY A 111 -9.41 9.86 13.12
C GLY A 111 -8.58 9.69 11.85
N PHE A 112 -8.33 8.44 11.45
CA PHE A 112 -7.65 8.13 10.18
C PHE A 112 -8.63 8.03 9.01
N LEU A 113 -8.14 8.39 7.82
CA LEU A 113 -8.78 8.20 6.53
C LEU A 113 -7.93 7.28 5.67
N GLY A 114 -8.58 6.33 4.98
CA GLY A 114 -7.92 5.42 4.05
C GLY A 114 -8.75 5.28 2.78
N PRO A 115 -8.15 5.35 1.59
CA PRO A 115 -8.85 5.22 0.32
C PRO A 115 -9.19 3.75 0.03
N ARG A 116 -9.94 3.52 -1.04
CA ARG A 116 -9.98 2.22 -1.70
C ARG A 116 -8.57 1.86 -2.18
N LEU A 117 -8.15 0.63 -1.90
CA LEU A 117 -6.89 0.11 -2.41
C LEU A 117 -7.13 -1.03 -3.40
N ILE A 118 -6.40 -1.01 -4.49
CA ILE A 118 -6.30 -2.11 -5.46
C ILE A 118 -4.85 -2.58 -5.56
N ASP A 119 -4.63 -3.83 -5.99
CA ASP A 119 -3.30 -4.31 -6.33
C ASP A 119 -2.87 -3.88 -7.75
N GLY A 120 -1.65 -4.25 -8.15
CA GLY A 120 -1.13 -3.98 -9.49
C GLY A 120 -1.91 -4.63 -10.64
N THR A 121 -2.85 -5.54 -10.33
CA THR A 121 -3.75 -6.19 -11.31
C THR A 121 -5.16 -5.59 -11.32
N GLY A 122 -5.41 -4.56 -10.51
CA GLY A 122 -6.70 -3.88 -10.39
C GLY A 122 -7.70 -4.56 -9.46
N ASN A 123 -7.29 -5.64 -8.77
CA ASN A 123 -8.16 -6.33 -7.83
C ASN A 123 -8.24 -5.56 -6.51
N PHE A 124 -9.45 -5.45 -5.96
CA PHE A 124 -9.67 -4.79 -4.67
C PHE A 124 -8.92 -5.50 -3.55
N LEU A 125 -8.38 -4.72 -2.62
CA LEU A 125 -7.67 -5.19 -1.43
C LEU A 125 -8.59 -5.05 -0.19
N PRO A 126 -9.26 -6.13 0.26
CA PRO A 126 -10.17 -6.08 1.41
C PRO A 126 -9.46 -5.66 2.70
N GLU A 127 -8.15 -5.86 2.79
CA GLU A 127 -7.36 -5.43 3.92
C GLU A 127 -7.31 -3.91 4.12
N SER A 128 -7.72 -3.11 3.14
CA SER A 128 -7.91 -1.66 3.27
C SER A 128 -8.88 -1.29 4.40
N LYS A 129 -9.82 -2.18 4.75
CA LYS A 129 -10.82 -1.97 5.81
C LYS A 129 -11.11 -3.24 6.62
N ARG A 130 -10.88 -3.17 7.94
CA ARG A 130 -10.98 -4.33 8.83
C ARG A 130 -11.81 -4.01 10.08
N ASN A 131 -12.37 -5.06 10.67
CA ASN A 131 -12.89 -5.03 12.03
C ASN A 131 -11.75 -5.31 13.03
N ILE A 132 -11.94 -4.93 14.30
CA ILE A 132 -10.97 -5.28 15.37
C ILE A 132 -10.74 -6.79 15.39
N PRO A 133 -9.48 -7.27 15.28
CA PRO A 133 -9.19 -8.69 15.24
C PRO A 133 -9.24 -9.29 16.65
N SER A 134 -10.40 -9.35 17.28
CA SER A 134 -10.58 -10.07 18.55
C SER A 134 -10.12 -11.53 18.43
N PRO A 135 -9.71 -12.20 19.52
CA PRO A 135 -9.26 -13.60 19.48
C PRO A 135 -10.23 -14.53 18.72
N LEU A 136 -11.54 -14.32 18.86
CA LEU A 136 -12.56 -15.12 18.18
C LEU A 136 -12.65 -14.81 16.67
N THR A 137 -12.53 -13.54 16.26
CA THR A 137 -12.49 -13.16 14.83
C THR A 137 -11.21 -13.66 14.15
N SER A 138 -10.07 -13.60 14.85
CA SER A 138 -8.80 -14.18 14.41
C SER A 138 -8.89 -15.69 14.28
N PHE A 139 -9.47 -16.38 15.26
CA PHE A 139 -9.71 -17.83 15.21
C PHE A 139 -10.61 -18.21 14.02
N ARG A 140 -11.72 -17.48 13.82
CA ARG A 140 -12.63 -17.66 12.68
C ARG A 140 -11.88 -17.55 11.35
N ARG A 141 -11.07 -16.51 11.16
CA ARG A 141 -10.27 -16.29 9.94
C ARG A 141 -9.27 -17.42 9.71
N LEU A 142 -8.59 -17.81 10.78
CA LEU A 142 -7.48 -18.76 10.75
C LEU A 142 -7.91 -20.16 10.32
N PHE A 143 -8.99 -20.66 10.90
CA PHE A 143 -9.50 -22.00 10.65
C PHE A 143 -10.58 -22.03 9.55
N LYS A 144 -10.94 -20.87 8.99
CA LYS A 144 -12.03 -20.70 8.01
C LYS A 144 -13.37 -21.31 8.48
N ILE A 145 -13.60 -21.34 9.80
CA ILE A 145 -14.82 -21.91 10.40
C ILE A 145 -15.89 -20.81 10.47
N ARG A 146 -17.16 -21.12 10.16
CA ARG A 146 -18.29 -20.21 10.42
C ARG A 146 -18.67 -20.31 11.90
N LEU A 147 -18.43 -19.25 12.66
CA LEU A 147 -18.82 -19.13 14.08
C LEU A 147 -19.95 -18.11 14.24
N GLY A 148 -21.20 -18.52 14.04
CA GLY A 148 -22.41 -17.74 14.35
C GLY A 148 -22.33 -16.24 14.03
N ASN A 149 -22.65 -15.39 15.01
CA ASN A 149 -22.72 -13.92 14.91
C ASN A 149 -21.35 -13.21 15.07
N VAL A 150 -20.22 -13.92 14.95
CA VAL A 150 -18.89 -13.29 15.07
C VAL A 150 -18.64 -12.41 13.85
N LYS A 151 -18.23 -11.15 14.03
CA LYS A 151 -17.93 -10.25 12.91
C LYS A 151 -16.89 -10.85 11.94
N SER A 152 -17.00 -10.49 10.66
CA SER A 152 -15.96 -10.78 9.66
C SER A 152 -14.66 -10.07 10.04
N TYR A 153 -13.52 -10.59 9.59
CA TYR A 153 -12.24 -9.89 9.77
C TYR A 153 -12.19 -8.60 8.94
N TYR A 154 -12.74 -8.64 7.73
CA TYR A 154 -12.90 -7.47 6.88
C TYR A 154 -14.20 -6.73 7.24
N ALA A 155 -14.20 -5.42 7.02
CA ALA A 155 -15.35 -4.56 7.26
C ALA A 155 -16.32 -4.66 6.06
N ASP A 156 -17.00 -5.80 5.94
CA ASP A 156 -17.91 -6.11 4.82
C ASP A 156 -19.22 -5.28 4.87
N HIS A 157 -19.47 -4.54 5.95
CA HIS A 157 -20.64 -3.67 6.12
C HIS A 157 -20.53 -2.34 5.36
N VAL A 158 -19.34 -1.97 4.91
CA VAL A 158 -19.10 -0.85 3.99
C VAL A 158 -18.82 -1.44 2.62
N LEU A 159 -19.47 -1.01 1.54
CA LEU A 159 -19.16 -1.53 0.21
C LEU A 159 -17.81 -0.98 -0.31
N GLU A 160 -17.33 -1.52 -1.44
CA GLU A 160 -16.02 -1.13 -1.99
C GLU A 160 -15.95 0.37 -2.32
N GLU A 161 -17.01 0.94 -2.90
CA GLU A 161 -17.01 2.31 -3.39
C GLU A 161 -17.75 3.28 -2.44
N GLU A 162 -18.07 2.83 -1.22
CA GLU A 162 -18.76 3.62 -0.21
C GLU A 162 -17.80 4.32 0.76
N ILE A 163 -18.30 5.37 1.42
CA ILE A 163 -17.66 5.97 2.59
C ILE A 163 -18.30 5.37 3.84
N GLY A 164 -17.48 4.92 4.80
CA GLY A 164 -18.03 4.36 6.05
C GLY A 164 -17.04 4.29 7.21
N ASP A 165 -17.58 4.31 8.43
CA ASP A 165 -16.80 4.02 9.65
C ASP A 165 -16.33 2.56 9.63
N VAL A 166 -15.04 2.40 9.90
CA VAL A 166 -14.38 1.11 10.03
C VAL A 166 -13.55 1.10 11.30
N ASP A 167 -13.19 -0.09 11.78
CA ASP A 167 -12.38 -0.17 12.99
C ASP A 167 -10.92 0.11 12.69
N ILE A 168 -10.40 -0.51 11.62
CA ILE A 168 -8.98 -0.51 11.29
C ILE A 168 -8.82 -0.24 9.80
N LEU A 169 -7.88 0.66 9.51
CA LEU A 169 -7.34 0.91 8.18
C LEU A 169 -5.94 0.30 8.09
N VAL A 170 -5.52 -0.07 6.89
CA VAL A 170 -4.17 -0.62 6.67
C VAL A 170 -3.11 0.46 6.66
N GLY A 171 -1.93 0.16 7.21
CA GLY A 171 -0.79 1.08 7.28
C GLY A 171 -0.18 1.48 5.92
N ALA A 172 -0.67 0.94 4.80
CA ALA A 172 -0.19 1.29 3.46
C ALA A 172 -0.58 2.72 3.04
N PHE A 173 -1.70 3.22 3.55
CA PHE A 173 -2.16 4.58 3.34
C PHE A 173 -3.02 5.00 4.55
N LEU A 174 -2.52 5.95 5.34
CA LEU A 174 -3.26 6.54 6.46
C LEU A 174 -3.12 8.06 6.45
N LEU A 175 -4.21 8.78 6.17
CA LEU A 175 -4.26 10.24 6.28
C LEU A 175 -4.91 10.63 7.62
N VAL A 176 -4.31 11.58 8.34
CA VAL A 176 -4.81 12.03 9.65
C VAL A 176 -4.44 13.49 9.91
N LYS A 177 -5.26 14.19 10.69
CA LYS A 177 -4.85 15.50 11.24
C LYS A 177 -3.66 15.26 12.18
N LYS A 178 -2.54 15.96 11.99
CA LYS A 178 -1.32 15.80 12.79
C LYS A 178 -1.61 15.88 14.29
N LYS A 179 -2.48 16.80 14.71
CA LYS A 179 -2.91 16.93 16.12
C LYS A 179 -3.51 15.64 16.69
N ASN A 180 -4.29 14.90 15.90
CA ASN A 180 -4.93 13.64 16.33
C ASN A 180 -3.93 12.49 16.38
N TYR A 181 -2.92 12.51 15.51
CA TYR A 181 -1.80 11.57 15.58
C TYR A 181 -0.98 11.76 16.87
N LEU A 182 -0.73 13.02 17.26
CA LEU A 182 0.03 13.35 18.46
C LEU A 182 -0.72 13.01 19.76
N THR A 183 -2.06 13.08 19.79
CA THR A 183 -2.86 12.76 20.99
C THR A 183 -2.87 11.28 21.36
N ILE A 184 -2.46 10.41 20.43
CA ILE A 184 -2.28 8.97 20.63
C ILE A 184 -0.80 8.55 20.67
N GLU A 185 0.10 9.54 20.75
CA GLU A 185 1.56 9.34 20.82
C GLU A 185 2.13 8.59 19.61
N GLY A 186 1.48 8.73 18.45
CA GLY A 186 1.92 8.12 17.19
C GLY A 186 1.84 6.59 17.13
N PHE A 187 2.70 5.97 16.32
CA PHE A 187 2.83 4.51 16.31
C PHE A 187 3.52 4.04 17.59
N ASP A 188 3.11 2.87 18.07
CA ASP A 188 3.74 2.22 19.21
C ASP A 188 5.02 1.50 18.75
N GLU A 189 6.17 1.91 19.28
CA GLU A 189 7.48 1.44 18.81
C GLU A 189 7.82 0.00 19.26
N ASP A 190 6.99 -0.64 20.09
CA ASP A 190 7.11 -2.08 20.36
C ASP A 190 6.81 -2.91 19.10
N TYR A 191 6.11 -2.33 18.12
CA TYR A 191 5.84 -2.96 16.84
C TYR A 191 6.95 -2.64 15.84
N PHE A 192 7.87 -3.59 15.63
CA PHE A 192 8.87 -3.46 14.57
C PHE A 192 8.23 -3.43 13.18
N MET A 193 7.29 -4.33 12.89
CA MET A 193 6.55 -4.41 11.63
C MET A 193 5.34 -5.35 11.79
N TYR A 194 4.25 -5.01 11.09
CA TYR A 194 2.92 -5.59 11.18
C TYR A 194 2.20 -5.31 12.50
N GLY A 195 0.88 -5.09 12.40
CA GLY A 195 -0.01 -4.89 13.54
C GLY A 195 0.06 -3.49 14.17
N GLU A 196 1.04 -2.66 13.79
CA GLU A 196 1.06 -1.25 14.15
C GLU A 196 -0.14 -0.48 13.57
N ASP A 197 -0.62 -0.87 12.39
CA ASP A 197 -1.82 -0.33 11.74
C ASP A 197 -3.09 -0.62 12.56
N ILE A 198 -3.18 -1.84 13.08
CA ILE A 198 -4.24 -2.30 13.98
C ILE A 198 -4.20 -1.53 15.31
N ASP A 199 -3.01 -1.40 15.89
CA ASP A 199 -2.80 -0.70 17.17
C ASP A 199 -3.17 0.79 17.08
N ILE A 200 -2.61 1.52 16.11
CA ILE A 200 -2.83 2.95 15.98
C ILE A 200 -4.29 3.28 15.65
N SER A 201 -4.92 2.49 14.78
CA SER A 201 -6.34 2.60 14.45
C SER A 201 -7.21 2.38 15.68
N TYR A 202 -6.84 1.44 16.53
CA TYR A 202 -7.58 1.16 17.76
C TYR A 202 -7.37 2.25 18.83
N LYS A 203 -6.14 2.77 18.98
CA LYS A 203 -5.82 3.88 19.88
C LYS A 203 -6.62 5.14 19.54
N ILE A 204 -6.76 5.49 18.26
CA ILE A 204 -7.52 6.68 17.86
C ILE A 204 -9.02 6.53 18.18
N LYS A 205 -9.59 5.32 17.99
CA LYS A 205 -10.98 5.04 18.40
C LYS A 205 -11.19 5.16 19.90
N LYS A 206 -10.21 4.73 20.71
CA LYS A 206 -10.25 4.92 22.17
C LYS A 206 -10.24 6.39 22.61
N LYS A 207 -9.81 7.32 21.77
CA LYS A 207 -9.90 8.78 22.01
C LYS A 207 -11.23 9.38 21.55
N GLY A 208 -12.20 8.55 21.13
CA GLY A 208 -13.52 8.99 20.66
C GLY A 208 -13.52 9.46 19.20
N LEU A 209 -12.42 9.27 18.47
CA LEU A 209 -12.33 9.56 17.03
C LEU A 209 -12.74 8.33 16.20
N GLN A 210 -13.04 8.53 14.92
CA GLN A 210 -13.58 7.51 14.03
C GLN A 210 -12.70 7.34 12.79
N ASN A 211 -12.40 6.09 12.44
CA ASN A 211 -11.64 5.80 11.21
C ASN A 211 -12.60 5.63 10.06
N TYR A 212 -12.29 6.26 8.93
CA TYR A 212 -13.16 6.29 7.78
C TYR A 212 -12.46 5.70 6.56
N TYR A 213 -13.09 4.68 6.00
CA TYR A 213 -12.79 4.21 4.67
C TYR A 213 -13.49 5.13 3.66
N VAL A 214 -12.77 5.56 2.63
CA VAL A 214 -13.26 6.46 1.59
C VAL A 214 -13.16 5.75 0.24
N GLY A 215 -14.22 5.01 -0.10
CA GLY A 215 -14.27 4.16 -1.28
C GLY A 215 -14.39 4.90 -2.62
N GLU A 216 -14.77 6.19 -2.59
CA GLU A 216 -14.92 7.02 -3.79
C GLU A 216 -13.61 7.35 -4.51
N ILE A 217 -12.47 7.17 -3.83
CA ILE A 217 -11.14 7.43 -4.38
C ILE A 217 -10.25 6.20 -4.23
N THR A 218 -9.47 5.88 -5.26
CA THR A 218 -8.67 4.66 -5.34
C THR A 218 -7.18 4.97 -5.45
N ALA A 219 -6.36 4.19 -4.74
CA ALA A 219 -4.91 4.12 -4.91
C ALA A 219 -4.46 2.68 -5.16
N ILE A 220 -3.31 2.50 -5.80
CA ILE A 220 -2.68 1.19 -5.99
C ILE A 220 -1.74 0.94 -4.83
N HIS A 221 -1.70 -0.31 -4.35
CA HIS A 221 -0.69 -0.81 -3.41
C HIS A 221 -0.21 -2.19 -3.92
N TYR A 222 1.03 -2.25 -4.41
CA TYR A 222 1.57 -3.45 -5.08
C TYR A 222 1.79 -4.63 -4.12
N LYS A 223 2.07 -4.33 -2.84
CA LYS A 223 2.14 -5.25 -1.70
C LYS A 223 3.24 -6.30 -1.80
N GLY A 224 4.13 -6.27 -0.80
CA GLY A 224 5.13 -7.34 -0.58
C GLY A 224 6.46 -7.09 -1.28
N GLU A 225 6.67 -5.88 -1.80
CA GLU A 225 7.90 -5.51 -2.51
C GLU A 225 9.12 -5.49 -1.58
N SER A 226 8.95 -5.05 -0.32
CA SER A 226 10.02 -5.01 0.69
C SER A 226 10.12 -6.24 1.60
N THR A 227 9.26 -7.28 1.46
CA THR A 227 9.30 -8.44 2.38
C THR A 227 8.88 -9.75 1.71
N ASP A 228 9.78 -10.73 1.78
CA ASP A 228 9.48 -12.12 1.43
C ASP A 228 8.53 -12.76 2.47
N ARG A 229 7.51 -13.47 2.00
CA ARG A 229 6.55 -14.21 2.85
C ARG A 229 7.17 -15.49 3.40
N ASN A 230 8.16 -15.35 4.28
CA ASN A 230 8.90 -16.44 4.90
C ASN A 230 8.47 -16.67 6.36
N ALA A 231 9.13 -17.61 7.06
CA ALA A 231 8.87 -17.88 8.47
C ALA A 231 9.04 -16.64 9.37
N VAL A 232 9.95 -15.72 9.02
CA VAL A 232 10.18 -14.45 9.74
C VAL A 232 8.99 -13.52 9.60
N TYR A 233 8.40 -13.40 8.40
CA TYR A 233 7.15 -12.68 8.18
C TYR A 233 6.05 -13.18 9.12
N ILE A 234 5.86 -14.50 9.16
CA ILE A 234 4.79 -15.11 9.95
C ILE A 234 5.02 -14.89 11.45
N GLN A 235 6.26 -15.06 11.91
CA GLN A 235 6.64 -14.80 13.31
C GLN A 235 6.41 -13.34 13.70
N ARG A 236 6.77 -12.38 12.85
CA ARG A 236 6.55 -10.94 13.08
C ARG A 236 5.07 -10.62 13.18
N PHE A 237 4.28 -11.05 12.20
CA PHE A 237 2.83 -10.81 12.16
C PHE A 237 2.13 -11.33 13.41
N TYR A 238 2.42 -12.56 13.82
CA TYR A 238 1.79 -13.11 15.01
C TYR A 238 2.38 -12.58 16.33
N GLY A 239 3.66 -12.23 16.35
CA GLY A 239 4.28 -11.50 17.44
C GLY A 239 3.54 -10.19 17.73
N ALA A 240 3.21 -9.44 16.67
CA ALA A 240 2.43 -8.22 16.77
C ALA A 240 1.03 -8.45 17.35
N MET A 241 0.32 -9.51 16.94
CA MET A 241 -0.98 -9.84 17.51
C MET A 241 -0.93 -10.19 19.00
N ARG A 242 0.17 -10.80 19.46
CA ARG A 242 0.38 -11.02 20.88
C ARG A 242 0.58 -9.69 21.64
N ILE A 243 1.35 -8.75 21.07
CA ILE A 243 1.55 -7.41 21.66
C ILE A 243 0.20 -6.70 21.76
N PHE A 244 -0.57 -6.65 20.67
CA PHE A 244 -1.90 -6.04 20.61
C PHE A 244 -2.84 -6.62 21.66
N TYR A 245 -2.90 -7.95 21.78
CA TYR A 245 -3.78 -8.59 22.76
C TYR A 245 -3.41 -8.31 24.20
N LYS A 246 -2.11 -8.35 24.52
CA LYS A 246 -1.61 -8.04 25.86
C LYS A 246 -1.90 -6.59 26.25
N LYS A 247 -1.81 -5.65 25.30
CA LYS A 247 -2.01 -4.22 25.55
C LYS A 247 -3.48 -3.79 25.64
N HIS A 248 -4.38 -4.51 24.96
CA HIS A 248 -5.73 -4.00 24.73
C HIS A 248 -6.87 -4.88 25.22
N PHE A 249 -6.64 -6.17 25.45
CA PHE A 249 -7.64 -7.06 26.01
C PHE A 249 -7.24 -7.52 27.41
N ARG A 250 -8.23 -7.85 28.25
CA ARG A 250 -7.99 -8.50 29.53
C ARG A 250 -7.53 -9.93 29.26
N SER A 251 -6.23 -10.13 29.05
CA SER A 251 -5.65 -11.45 28.88
C SER A 251 -5.39 -12.10 30.22
N ASN A 252 -5.58 -13.42 30.28
CA ASN A 252 -5.10 -14.26 31.36
C ASN A 252 -4.09 -15.25 30.79
N TRP A 253 -3.27 -15.84 31.65
CA TRP A 253 -2.17 -16.70 31.22
C TRP A 253 -2.63 -17.88 30.34
N PHE A 254 -3.86 -18.36 30.54
CA PHE A 254 -4.46 -19.41 29.71
C PHE A 254 -4.75 -18.92 28.29
N LEU A 255 -5.40 -17.77 28.14
CA LEU A 255 -5.71 -17.17 26.84
C LEU A 255 -4.43 -16.82 26.07
N ASP A 256 -3.43 -16.26 26.76
CA ASP A 256 -2.11 -16.00 26.18
C ASP A 256 -1.43 -17.27 25.66
N LYS A 257 -1.51 -18.37 26.43
CA LYS A 257 -0.92 -19.65 26.05
C LYS A 257 -1.68 -20.29 24.88
N LEU A 258 -3.01 -20.23 24.86
CA LEU A 258 -3.83 -20.71 23.75
C LEU A 258 -3.56 -19.93 22.46
N VAL A 259 -3.53 -18.60 22.52
CA VAL A 259 -3.17 -17.76 21.37
C VAL A 259 -1.75 -18.08 20.90
N SER A 260 -0.78 -18.20 21.82
CA SER A 260 0.60 -18.56 21.45
C SER A 260 0.71 -19.93 20.79
N ILE A 261 -0.08 -20.92 21.21
CA ILE A 261 -0.10 -22.26 20.59
C ILE A 261 -0.73 -22.18 19.20
N ALA A 262 -1.88 -21.51 19.06
CA ALA A 262 -2.57 -21.33 17.78
C ALA A 262 -1.66 -20.61 16.76
N ILE A 263 -0.97 -19.56 17.19
CA ILE A 263 0.03 -18.83 16.40
C ILE A 263 1.13 -19.77 15.90
N ARG A 264 1.73 -20.57 16.79
CA ARG A 264 2.81 -21.49 16.42
C ARG A 264 2.35 -22.55 15.42
N LEU A 265 1.20 -23.15 15.68
CA LEU A 265 0.59 -24.14 14.78
C LEU A 265 0.40 -23.55 13.38
N VAL A 266 -0.09 -22.33 13.28
CA VAL A 266 -0.32 -21.71 11.98
C VAL A 266 0.98 -21.32 11.31
N SER A 267 1.96 -20.84 12.07
CA SER A 267 3.29 -20.54 11.54
C SER A 267 3.89 -21.77 10.86
N VAL A 268 3.75 -22.93 11.50
CA VAL A 268 4.16 -24.22 10.96
C VAL A 268 3.33 -24.60 9.72
N ILE A 269 1.99 -24.54 9.78
CA ILE A 269 1.12 -24.86 8.63
C ILE A 269 1.42 -23.97 7.42
N GLN A 270 1.60 -22.66 7.64
CA GLN A 270 1.91 -21.71 6.57
C GLN A 270 3.33 -21.87 6.04
N SER A 271 4.30 -22.30 6.85
CA SER A 271 5.67 -22.55 6.36
C SER A 271 5.76 -23.70 5.35
N PHE A 272 4.76 -24.58 5.28
CA PHE A 272 4.67 -25.63 4.27
C PHE A 272 3.98 -25.19 2.98
N ARG A 273 3.47 -23.95 2.89
CA ARG A 273 2.91 -23.41 1.66
C ARG A 273 4.02 -22.82 0.80
N ASN A 274 4.34 -23.50 -0.29
CA ASN A 274 5.13 -22.89 -1.36
C ASN A 274 4.26 -21.87 -2.10
N TYR A 275 4.78 -20.66 -2.22
CA TYR A 275 4.25 -19.61 -3.09
C TYR A 275 5.11 -19.58 -4.37
N ASP A 276 5.12 -20.67 -5.12
CA ASP A 276 5.69 -20.66 -6.47
C ASP A 276 4.62 -20.12 -7.41
N LYS A 277 4.80 -18.89 -7.89
CA LYS A 277 3.96 -18.32 -8.93
C LYS A 277 4.70 -18.35 -10.25
N GLU A 278 4.19 -19.14 -11.18
CA GLU A 278 4.72 -19.17 -12.54
C GLU A 278 4.58 -17.80 -13.20
N LYS A 279 5.66 -17.37 -13.85
CA LYS A 279 5.67 -16.15 -14.64
C LYS A 279 4.76 -16.35 -15.85
N ARG A 280 3.78 -15.46 -16.01
CA ARG A 280 2.86 -15.49 -17.16
C ARG A 280 3.64 -15.20 -18.44
N ILE A 281 3.43 -16.04 -19.45
CA ILE A 281 3.91 -15.78 -20.81
C ILE A 281 2.94 -14.80 -21.47
N ILE A 282 3.46 -13.64 -21.90
CA ILE A 282 2.67 -12.60 -22.55
C ILE A 282 2.63 -12.85 -24.05
N ASP A 283 1.41 -12.86 -24.62
CA ASP A 283 1.15 -13.09 -26.04
C ASP A 283 1.13 -11.78 -26.83
N HIS A 284 0.74 -10.67 -26.19
CA HIS A 284 0.62 -9.37 -26.85
C HIS A 284 0.87 -8.21 -25.89
N TYR A 285 1.54 -7.17 -26.39
CA TYR A 285 1.86 -5.97 -25.62
C TYR A 285 1.17 -4.75 -26.21
N TYR A 286 0.51 -3.97 -25.36
CA TYR A 286 0.00 -2.65 -25.70
C TYR A 286 0.81 -1.56 -25.01
N LEU A 287 1.08 -0.47 -25.72
CA LEU A 287 1.70 0.73 -25.16
C LEU A 287 0.77 1.92 -25.34
N VAL A 288 0.40 2.54 -24.23
CA VAL A 288 -0.31 3.82 -24.19
C VAL A 288 0.73 4.92 -24.04
N SER A 289 1.23 5.41 -25.18
CA SER A 289 2.24 6.48 -25.28
C SER A 289 2.26 7.07 -26.69
N ASP A 290 2.55 8.36 -26.80
CA ASP A 290 2.90 9.02 -28.06
C ASP A 290 4.42 9.00 -28.37
N ASN A 291 5.24 8.55 -27.42
CA ASN A 291 6.69 8.60 -27.52
C ASN A 291 7.27 7.44 -28.35
N HIS A 292 7.74 7.74 -29.56
CA HIS A 292 8.29 6.73 -30.46
C HIS A 292 9.60 6.10 -29.98
N ASN A 293 10.47 6.86 -29.31
CA ASN A 293 11.74 6.37 -28.79
C ASN A 293 11.52 5.35 -27.66
N VAL A 294 10.55 5.61 -26.77
CA VAL A 294 10.14 4.67 -25.72
C VAL A 294 9.61 3.38 -26.34
N TRP A 295 8.77 3.50 -27.37
CA TRP A 295 8.25 2.34 -28.09
C TRP A 295 9.34 1.49 -28.73
N GLU A 296 10.31 2.11 -29.41
CA GLU A 296 11.43 1.42 -30.07
C GLU A 296 12.27 0.62 -29.06
N ARG A 297 12.74 1.28 -27.99
CA ARG A 297 13.53 0.62 -26.95
C ARG A 297 12.77 -0.49 -26.22
N LEU A 298 11.47 -0.31 -25.99
CA LEU A 298 10.65 -1.35 -25.39
C LEU A 298 10.50 -2.55 -26.34
N CYS A 299 10.29 -2.34 -27.64
CA CYS A 299 10.22 -3.43 -28.63
C CYS A 299 11.52 -4.23 -28.66
N ASP A 300 12.66 -3.55 -28.65
CA ASP A 300 13.98 -4.18 -28.57
C ASP A 300 14.14 -4.99 -27.28
N LYS A 301 13.68 -4.44 -26.14
CA LYS A 301 13.81 -5.09 -24.84
C LYS A 301 12.92 -6.32 -24.67
N VAL A 302 11.65 -6.24 -25.09
CA VAL A 302 10.70 -7.37 -24.97
C VAL A 302 10.87 -8.39 -26.10
N ASN A 303 11.66 -8.05 -27.13
CA ASN A 303 11.89 -8.86 -28.32
C ASN A 303 10.58 -9.33 -28.99
N GLN A 304 9.58 -8.46 -28.98
CA GLN A 304 8.25 -8.66 -29.56
C GLN A 304 7.69 -7.32 -30.04
N ARG A 305 6.75 -7.37 -30.99
CA ARG A 305 6.06 -6.16 -31.45
C ARG A 305 5.13 -5.64 -30.36
N ILE A 306 5.24 -4.36 -30.04
CA ILE A 306 4.32 -3.66 -29.16
C ILE A 306 3.35 -2.84 -30.00
N GLU A 307 2.05 -2.92 -29.72
CA GLU A 307 1.03 -2.14 -30.39
C GLU A 307 0.79 -0.82 -29.64
N LYS A 308 0.99 0.33 -30.31
CA LYS A 308 0.66 1.63 -29.74
C LYS A 308 -0.83 1.90 -29.88
N VAL A 309 -1.49 2.23 -28.78
CA VAL A 309 -2.95 2.36 -28.71
C VAL A 309 -3.35 3.54 -27.82
N SER A 310 -4.56 4.06 -28.04
CA SER A 310 -5.21 4.92 -27.03
C SER A 310 -5.95 4.04 -26.01
N ILE A 311 -6.18 4.54 -24.80
CA ILE A 311 -6.84 3.79 -23.74
C ILE A 311 -8.22 3.30 -24.20
N GLU A 312 -8.97 4.16 -24.88
CA GLU A 312 -10.35 3.90 -25.33
C GLU A 312 -10.42 2.81 -26.39
N SER A 313 -9.33 2.60 -27.14
CA SER A 313 -9.25 1.56 -28.16
C SER A 313 -8.99 0.16 -27.60
N ILE A 314 -8.64 0.06 -26.31
CA ILE A 314 -8.41 -1.22 -25.64
C ILE A 314 -9.75 -1.82 -25.25
N VAL A 315 -10.35 -2.58 -26.17
CA VAL A 315 -11.62 -3.28 -25.96
C VAL A 315 -11.51 -4.75 -26.37
N ASN A 316 -12.32 -5.62 -25.77
CA ASN A 316 -12.45 -7.03 -26.14
C ASN A 316 -11.12 -7.78 -26.25
N LEU A 317 -10.36 -7.81 -25.15
CA LEU A 317 -9.01 -8.37 -25.05
C LEU A 317 -8.89 -9.89 -25.35
N GLY A 318 -10.01 -10.59 -25.59
CA GLY A 318 -10.04 -12.02 -25.92
C GLY A 318 -9.40 -12.88 -24.83
N ASP A 319 -8.94 -14.07 -25.21
CA ASP A 319 -8.36 -15.07 -24.29
C ASP A 319 -6.81 -15.02 -24.22
N LYS A 320 -6.17 -14.07 -24.92
CA LYS A 320 -4.70 -13.93 -24.94
C LYS A 320 -4.18 -13.32 -23.65
N ASN A 321 -2.99 -13.72 -23.21
CA ASN A 321 -2.28 -13.04 -22.12
C ASN A 321 -1.73 -11.72 -22.63
N ILE A 322 -2.18 -10.62 -22.03
CA ILE A 322 -1.89 -9.27 -22.49
C ILE A 322 -1.17 -8.50 -21.40
N GLU A 323 -0.16 -7.74 -21.79
CA GLU A 323 0.47 -6.74 -20.94
C GLU A 323 0.22 -5.33 -21.50
N ILE A 324 -0.36 -4.46 -20.66
CA ILE A 324 -0.61 -3.07 -21.00
C ILE A 324 0.39 -2.19 -20.26
N ILE A 325 1.16 -1.42 -21.02
CA ILE A 325 2.18 -0.51 -20.53
C ILE A 325 1.64 0.92 -20.64
N PHE A 326 1.55 1.61 -19.51
CA PHE A 326 1.15 3.01 -19.45
C PHE A 326 2.38 3.90 -19.30
N ASP A 327 2.53 4.91 -20.17
CA ASP A 327 3.59 5.91 -20.06
C ASP A 327 3.10 7.15 -19.30
N ASN A 328 3.57 7.35 -18.07
CA ASN A 328 3.13 8.47 -17.23
C ASN A 328 3.53 9.86 -17.78
N ASN A 329 4.43 9.94 -18.77
CA ASN A 329 4.62 11.20 -19.51
C ASN A 329 3.41 11.58 -20.38
N PHE A 330 2.58 10.62 -20.78
CA PHE A 330 1.46 10.79 -21.70
C PHE A 330 0.09 10.72 -20.99
N ILE A 331 -0.03 9.93 -19.94
CA ILE A 331 -1.27 9.68 -19.19
C ILE A 331 -1.06 9.93 -17.69
N SER A 332 -2.00 10.63 -17.04
CA SER A 332 -1.93 10.93 -15.60
C SER A 332 -2.08 9.68 -14.73
N PHE A 333 -1.59 9.71 -13.49
CA PHE A 333 -1.80 8.58 -12.56
C PHE A 333 -3.28 8.32 -12.26
N THR A 334 -4.13 9.34 -12.25
CA THR A 334 -5.59 9.16 -12.09
C THR A 334 -6.19 8.35 -13.24
N GLU A 335 -5.80 8.65 -14.49
CA GLU A 335 -6.26 7.91 -15.66
C GLU A 335 -5.69 6.49 -15.70
N ILE A 336 -4.42 6.28 -15.33
CA ILE A 336 -3.81 4.95 -15.20
C ILE A 336 -4.59 4.10 -14.20
N ILE A 337 -4.87 4.63 -12.99
CA ILE A 337 -5.60 3.91 -11.95
C ILE A 337 -7.02 3.54 -12.43
N ARG A 338 -7.70 4.43 -13.16
CA ARG A 338 -9.02 4.13 -13.75
C ARG A 338 -8.92 3.07 -14.86
N ALA A 339 -7.91 3.16 -15.73
CA ALA A 339 -7.70 2.19 -16.80
C ALA A 339 -7.46 0.79 -16.24
N ILE A 340 -6.59 0.65 -15.22
CA ILE A 340 -6.34 -0.63 -14.54
C ILE A 340 -7.62 -1.23 -13.96
N GLN A 341 -8.48 -0.41 -13.34
CA GLN A 341 -9.75 -0.90 -12.77
C GLN A 341 -10.73 -1.37 -13.84
N ASN A 342 -10.80 -0.68 -14.98
CA ASN A 342 -11.75 -0.96 -16.05
C ASN A 342 -11.30 -2.14 -16.93
N LEU A 343 -9.99 -2.27 -17.14
CA LEU A 343 -9.39 -3.27 -18.03
C LEU A 343 -8.99 -4.56 -17.30
N LYS A 344 -9.20 -4.63 -15.97
CA LYS A 344 -8.81 -5.83 -15.20
C LYS A 344 -9.57 -7.05 -15.68
N THR A 345 -8.81 -8.06 -16.10
CA THR A 345 -9.29 -9.40 -16.42
C THR A 345 -8.25 -10.41 -15.93
N SER A 346 -8.63 -11.68 -15.85
CA SER A 346 -7.70 -12.73 -15.41
C SER A 346 -6.48 -12.86 -16.31
N ASN A 347 -6.54 -12.47 -17.58
CA ASN A 347 -5.49 -12.55 -18.59
C ASN A 347 -4.70 -11.25 -18.81
N CYS A 348 -5.02 -10.15 -18.14
CA CYS A 348 -4.33 -8.86 -18.29
C CYS A 348 -3.32 -8.61 -17.18
N THR A 349 -2.14 -8.08 -17.52
CA THR A 349 -1.16 -7.50 -16.59
C THR A 349 -0.89 -6.04 -16.96
N PHE A 350 -0.47 -5.26 -15.97
CA PHE A 350 -0.27 -3.82 -16.13
C PHE A 350 1.13 -3.42 -15.67
N LYS A 351 1.79 -2.59 -16.46
CA LYS A 351 3.04 -1.93 -16.08
C LYS A 351 2.91 -0.43 -16.27
N ILE A 352 3.61 0.31 -15.43
CA ILE A 352 3.74 1.76 -15.52
C ILE A 352 5.18 2.08 -15.86
N ARG A 353 5.39 2.93 -16.85
CA ARG A 353 6.65 3.64 -17.08
C ARG A 353 6.56 4.99 -16.37
N PRO A 354 7.31 5.22 -15.29
CA PRO A 354 7.36 6.53 -14.66
C PRO A 354 7.93 7.59 -15.62
N ALA A 355 7.48 8.83 -15.49
CA ALA A 355 7.94 9.95 -16.29
C ALA A 355 9.47 10.07 -16.25
N ASN A 356 10.08 10.23 -17.43
CA ASN A 356 11.53 10.38 -17.59
C ASN A 356 12.34 9.22 -16.98
N CYS A 357 11.81 8.00 -17.07
CA CYS A 357 12.49 6.79 -16.66
C CYS A 357 12.62 5.79 -17.83
N ASP A 358 13.68 4.99 -17.75
CA ASP A 358 14.03 3.96 -18.71
C ASP A 358 13.73 2.56 -18.15
N TYR A 359 12.60 2.45 -17.44
CA TYR A 359 12.10 1.19 -16.94
C TYR A 359 10.58 1.19 -16.90
N ILE A 360 9.99 0.00 -17.02
CA ILE A 360 8.59 -0.26 -16.68
C ILE A 360 8.55 -1.08 -15.39
N ILE A 361 7.53 -0.85 -14.58
CA ILE A 361 7.35 -1.51 -13.29
C ILE A 361 5.89 -1.89 -13.05
N GLY A 362 5.66 -3.01 -12.38
CA GLY A 362 4.34 -3.39 -11.89
C GLY A 362 4.35 -4.81 -11.33
N SER A 363 3.35 -5.15 -10.51
CA SER A 363 3.19 -6.49 -9.97
C SER A 363 2.03 -7.23 -10.62
N ASN A 364 2.30 -8.48 -11.02
CA ASN A 364 1.31 -9.37 -11.62
C ASN A 364 0.48 -10.11 -10.56
N PHE A 365 0.82 -9.97 -9.27
CA PHE A 365 0.19 -10.69 -8.17
C PHE A 365 0.27 -9.90 -6.85
N SER A 366 -0.79 -9.93 -6.03
CA SER A 366 -0.82 -9.28 -4.70
C SER A 366 0.02 -9.96 -3.59
N ASP A 367 0.83 -10.95 -3.94
CA ASP A 367 1.64 -11.74 -3.02
C ASP A 367 3.01 -12.14 -3.57
N GLY A 368 3.40 -11.60 -4.73
CA GLY A 368 4.73 -11.74 -5.30
C GLY A 368 5.43 -10.39 -5.35
N LYS A 369 6.75 -10.42 -5.58
CA LYS A 369 7.50 -9.21 -5.94
C LYS A 369 7.10 -8.78 -7.35
N GLY A 370 6.96 -7.48 -7.53
CA GLY A 370 6.77 -6.88 -8.83
C GLY A 370 7.99 -7.05 -9.71
N GLU A 371 7.76 -6.74 -10.97
CA GLU A 371 8.78 -6.86 -12.02
C GLU A 371 9.20 -5.48 -12.46
N VAL A 372 10.51 -5.29 -12.58
CA VAL A 372 11.12 -4.11 -13.16
C VAL A 372 11.84 -4.55 -14.44
N LEU A 373 11.53 -3.90 -15.56
CA LEU A 373 12.22 -4.11 -16.82
C LEU A 373 12.90 -2.80 -17.24
N VAL A 374 14.22 -2.77 -17.14
CA VAL A 374 15.07 -1.63 -17.56
C VAL A 374 15.46 -1.80 -19.04
N PHE A 375 15.34 -0.74 -19.84
CA PHE A 375 15.56 -0.74 -21.30
C PHE A 375 16.37 0.47 -21.77
#